data_AF-A0A419KKI1-F1
#
_entry.id   AF-A0A419KKI1-F1
#
_cell.length_a   1.000
_cell.length_b   1.000
_cell.length_c   1.000
_cell.angle_alpha   90.00
_cell.angle_beta   90.00
_cell.angle_gamma   90.00
#
_symmetry.space_group_name_H-M   'P 1'
#
loop_
_entity.id
_entity.type
_entity.pdbx_description
1 polymer ?
#
loop_
_entity_poly.entity_id
_entity_poly.type
_entity_poly.pdbx_seq_one_letter_code
_entity_poly.pdbx_strand_id
1 'polypeptide(L)'
;SMTVSHLGFDVIEILGDHCPQVISVEFTRSLERKMEMIQNGLESIGNVVNEAVSHLKPILETLKMKESEIGRALSEAIRKARLEERTIGKCPVCGTGNLLILRSRKTKKRFIGCSNFFRGLCNASFPLPQKGSIKPLNKQCKICGWPLLQVKSKGRRPWNLCFNPKCESNMRRRKVEV
;
A
#
# COMPACT_ATOMS: atom_id res chain seq x y z
N SER A 1 -3.49 -18.75 -6.14
CA SER A 1 -2.68 -17.93 -7.05
C SER A 1 -1.99 -16.86 -6.23
N MET A 2 -0.65 -16.77 -6.31
CA MET A 2 0.11 -15.68 -5.69
C MET A 2 0.08 -14.48 -6.63
N THR A 3 -0.25 -13.30 -6.10
CA THR A 3 -0.28 -12.04 -6.87
C THR A 3 0.59 -11.01 -6.16
N VAL A 4 1.53 -10.41 -6.89
CA VAL A 4 2.41 -9.36 -6.38
C VAL A 4 1.64 -8.04 -6.35
N SER A 5 1.86 -7.23 -5.31
CA SER A 5 1.28 -5.88 -5.22
C SER A 5 2.04 -4.90 -6.13
N HIS A 6 1.41 -3.80 -6.52
CA HIS A 6 2.10 -2.73 -7.26
C HIS A 6 3.35 -2.23 -6.54
N LEU A 7 3.28 -2.06 -5.21
CA LEU A 7 4.45 -1.72 -4.40
C LEU A 7 5.56 -2.77 -4.49
N GLY A 8 5.21 -4.06 -4.58
CA GLY A 8 6.19 -5.13 -4.77
C GLY A 8 6.93 -5.01 -6.10
N PHE A 9 6.21 -4.67 -7.18
CA PHE A 9 6.83 -4.38 -8.47
C PHE A 9 7.75 -3.16 -8.40
N ASP A 10 7.27 -2.05 -7.83
CA ASP A 10 8.07 -0.83 -7.68
C ASP A 10 9.39 -1.10 -6.90
N VAL A 11 9.34 -1.90 -5.82
CA VAL A 11 10.53 -2.25 -5.03
C VAL A 11 11.56 -3.03 -5.85
N ILE A 12 11.11 -4.01 -6.64
CA ILE A 12 12.01 -4.83 -7.47
C ILE A 12 12.64 -4.01 -8.59
N GLU A 13 11.87 -3.13 -9.23
CA GLU A 13 12.36 -2.23 -10.26
C GLU A 13 13.43 -1.27 -9.70
N ILE A 14 13.15 -0.61 -8.57
CA ILE A 14 14.09 0.29 -7.92
C ILE A 14 15.40 -0.43 -7.53
N LEU A 15 15.30 -1.63 -6.94
CA LEU A 15 16.50 -2.39 -6.58
C LEU A 15 17.24 -2.91 -7.83
N GLY A 16 16.54 -3.28 -8.89
CA GLY A 16 17.14 -3.70 -10.16
C GLY A 16 17.94 -2.58 -10.83
N ASP A 17 17.41 -1.36 -10.84
CA ASP A 17 18.05 -0.21 -11.47
C ASP A 17 19.27 0.29 -10.67
N HIS A 18 19.13 0.32 -9.34
CA HIS A 18 20.15 0.95 -8.50
C HIS A 18 21.17 -0.06 -7.93
N CYS A 19 20.76 -1.27 -7.57
CA CYS A 19 21.62 -2.27 -6.90
C CYS A 19 21.24 -3.73 -7.26
N PRO A 20 21.38 -4.15 -8.54
CA PRO A 20 20.92 -5.46 -9.00
C PRO A 20 21.62 -6.63 -8.31
N GLN A 21 22.84 -6.41 -7.80
CA GLN A 21 23.62 -7.43 -7.10
C GLN A 21 22.97 -7.86 -5.76
N VAL A 22 22.20 -6.99 -5.08
CA VAL A 22 21.48 -7.32 -3.84
C VAL A 22 20.34 -8.31 -4.08
N ILE A 23 19.76 -8.31 -5.29
CA ILE A 23 18.67 -9.20 -5.70
C ILE A 23 19.16 -10.36 -6.58
N SER A 24 20.47 -10.63 -6.55
CA SER A 24 21.11 -11.64 -7.41
C SER A 24 20.70 -13.06 -7.00
N VAL A 25 19.97 -13.74 -7.89
CA VAL A 25 19.64 -15.16 -7.76
C VAL A 25 20.89 -16.04 -7.77
N GLU A 26 21.92 -15.66 -8.53
CA GLU A 26 23.16 -16.44 -8.61
C GLU A 26 23.93 -16.43 -7.30
N PHE A 27 23.99 -15.28 -6.63
CA PHE A 27 24.63 -15.19 -5.32
C PHE A 27 23.88 -16.03 -4.28
N THR A 28 22.55 -15.98 -4.26
CA THR A 28 21.72 -16.82 -3.38
C THR A 28 21.98 -18.30 -3.63
N ARG A 29 21.96 -18.74 -4.90
CA ARG A 29 22.23 -20.13 -5.28
C ARG A 29 23.62 -20.60 -4.88
N SER A 30 24.64 -19.75 -5.02
CA SER A 30 26.01 -20.05 -4.61
C SER A 30 26.13 -20.27 -3.11
N LEU A 31 25.48 -19.42 -2.29
CA LEU A 31 25.45 -19.58 -0.85
C LEU A 31 24.74 -20.87 -0.43
N GLU A 32 23.58 -21.18 -1.02
CA GLU A 32 22.83 -22.42 -0.74
C GLU A 32 23.70 -23.66 -0.97
N ARG A 33 24.39 -23.75 -2.11
CA ARG A 33 25.32 -24.85 -2.42
C ARG A 33 26.43 -25.00 -1.38
N LYS A 34 26.95 -23.88 -0.87
CA LYS A 34 28.00 -23.92 0.17
C LYS A 34 27.48 -24.40 1.51
N MET A 35 26.22 -24.11 1.84
CA MET A 35 25.59 -24.67 3.04
C MET A 35 25.45 -26.19 2.92
N GLU A 36 25.16 -26.72 1.73
CA GLU A 36 25.16 -28.17 1.48
C GLU A 36 26.57 -28.78 1.61
N MET A 37 27.60 -28.09 1.13
CA MET A 37 28.99 -28.54 1.28
C MET A 37 29.41 -28.61 2.76
N ILE A 38 29.02 -27.62 3.58
CA ILE A 38 29.23 -27.66 5.03
C ILE A 38 28.52 -28.86 5.65
N GLN A 39 27.26 -29.09 5.29
CA GLN A 39 26.48 -30.23 5.81
C GLN A 39 27.15 -31.58 5.49
N ASN A 40 27.80 -31.69 4.33
CA ASN A 40 28.51 -32.89 3.89
C ASN A 40 29.96 -32.97 4.40
N GLY A 41 30.42 -32.00 5.19
CA GLY A 41 31.80 -31.94 5.71
C GLY A 41 32.86 -31.60 4.66
N LEU A 42 32.45 -31.08 3.50
CA LEU A 42 33.32 -30.73 2.36
C LEU A 42 33.82 -29.28 2.40
N GLU A 43 33.29 -28.45 3.30
CA GLU A 43 33.66 -27.06 3.46
C GLU A 43 33.53 -26.62 4.92
N SER A 44 34.30 -25.62 5.33
CA SER A 44 34.23 -25.04 6.67
C SER A 44 33.34 -23.80 6.73
N ILE A 45 32.62 -23.63 7.85
CA ILE A 45 31.80 -22.43 8.11
C ILE A 45 32.65 -21.15 8.00
N GLY A 46 33.87 -21.17 8.54
CA GLY A 46 34.77 -20.02 8.54
C GLY A 46 35.09 -19.52 7.13
N ASN A 47 35.41 -20.44 6.21
CA ASN A 47 35.69 -20.09 4.82
C ASN A 47 34.46 -19.50 4.12
N VAL A 48 33.30 -20.12 4.26
CA VAL A 48 32.05 -19.66 3.64
C VAL A 48 31.67 -18.27 4.13
N VAL A 49 31.80 -18.01 5.44
CA VAL A 49 31.52 -16.68 6.01
C VAL A 49 32.50 -15.65 5.47
N ASN A 50 33.80 -15.94 5.46
CA ASN A 50 34.81 -15.01 4.95
C ASN A 50 34.58 -14.66 3.47
N GLU A 51 34.23 -15.65 2.65
CA GLU A 51 33.93 -15.42 1.24
C GLU A 51 32.62 -14.66 1.03
N ALA A 52 31.58 -14.98 1.80
CA ALA A 52 30.33 -14.23 1.75
C ALA A 52 30.53 -12.76 2.12
N VAL A 53 31.34 -12.47 3.15
CA VAL A 53 31.71 -11.11 3.55
C VAL A 53 32.51 -10.42 2.45
N SER A 54 33.49 -11.09 1.84
CA SER A 54 34.30 -10.50 0.76
C SER A 54 33.45 -10.13 -0.46
N HIS A 55 32.45 -10.97 -0.78
CA HIS A 55 31.51 -10.73 -1.88
C HIS A 55 30.49 -9.62 -1.53
N LEU A 56 29.92 -9.64 -0.32
CA LEU A 56 28.88 -8.69 0.09
C LEU A 56 29.42 -7.28 0.30
N LYS A 57 30.67 -7.13 0.75
CA LYS A 57 31.26 -5.81 1.04
C LYS A 57 31.15 -4.82 -0.13
N PRO A 58 31.62 -5.11 -1.36
CA PRO A 58 31.49 -4.18 -2.48
C PRO A 58 30.02 -3.92 -2.89
N ILE A 59 29.14 -4.91 -2.72
CA ILE A 59 27.70 -4.75 -2.96
C ILE A 59 27.11 -3.73 -1.98
N LEU A 60 27.42 -3.87 -0.70
CA LEU A 60 26.94 -2.98 0.36
C LEU A 60 27.54 -1.58 0.24
N GLU A 61 28.78 -1.43 -0.20
CA GLU A 61 29.39 -0.14 -0.50
C GLU A 61 28.67 0.55 -1.66
N THR A 62 28.33 -0.19 -2.72
CA THR A 62 27.53 0.32 -3.85
C THR A 62 26.13 0.75 -3.39
N LEU A 63 25.49 -0.07 -2.57
CA LEU A 63 24.19 0.26 -1.99
C LEU A 63 24.27 1.52 -1.13
N LYS A 64 25.33 1.65 -0.32
CA LYS A 64 25.57 2.80 0.55
C LYS A 64 25.80 4.09 -0.25
N MET A 65 26.55 4.02 -1.35
CA MET A 65 26.76 5.17 -2.24
C MET A 65 25.46 5.68 -2.86
N LYS A 66 24.50 4.79 -3.14
CA LYS A 66 23.19 5.13 -3.75
C LYS A 66 22.04 5.23 -2.75
N GLU A 67 22.32 5.16 -1.44
CA GLU A 67 21.31 5.06 -0.39
C GLU A 67 20.26 6.18 -0.46
N SER A 68 20.70 7.41 -0.71
CA SER A 68 19.81 8.58 -0.80
C SER A 68 18.83 8.48 -1.98
N GLU A 69 19.31 8.05 -3.15
CA GLU A 69 18.48 7.91 -4.36
C GLU A 69 17.47 6.79 -4.21
N ILE A 70 17.93 5.62 -3.75
CA ILE A 70 17.09 4.45 -3.47
C ILE A 70 16.04 4.81 -2.40
N GLY A 71 16.48 5.44 -1.32
CA GLY A 71 15.60 5.87 -0.22
C GLY A 71 14.51 6.83 -0.69
N ARG A 72 14.85 7.78 -1.57
CA ARG A 72 13.87 8.69 -2.19
C ARG A 72 12.87 7.92 -3.06
N ALA A 73 13.35 7.07 -3.98
CA ALA A 73 12.49 6.32 -4.89
C ALA A 73 11.53 5.39 -4.13
N LEU A 74 12.02 4.66 -3.13
CA LEU A 74 11.21 3.80 -2.27
C LEU A 74 10.18 4.60 -1.47
N SER A 75 10.58 5.76 -0.94
CA SER A 75 9.66 6.64 -0.20
C SER A 75 8.53 7.15 -1.08
N GLU A 76 8.82 7.49 -2.34
CA GLU A 76 7.83 7.91 -3.32
C GLU A 76 6.87 6.79 -3.71
N ALA A 77 7.39 5.58 -3.96
CA ALA A 77 6.58 4.39 -4.25
C ALA A 77 5.63 4.07 -3.08
N ILE A 78 6.13 4.08 -1.84
CA ILE A 78 5.31 3.88 -0.63
C ILE A 78 4.22 4.97 -0.52
N ARG A 79 4.57 6.23 -0.80
CA ARG A 79 3.61 7.35 -0.73
C ARG A 79 2.51 7.18 -1.78
N LYS A 80 2.87 6.81 -3.01
CA LYS A 80 1.95 6.54 -4.11
C LYS A 80 1.00 5.39 -3.78
N ALA A 81 1.53 4.25 -3.35
CA ALA A 81 0.73 3.09 -2.96
C ALA A 81 -0.26 3.43 -1.82
N ARG A 82 0.19 4.16 -0.78
CA ARG A 82 -0.68 4.62 0.31
C ARG A 82 -1.77 5.58 -0.15
N LEU A 83 -1.50 6.42 -1.15
CA LEU A 83 -2.48 7.33 -1.72
C LEU A 83 -3.54 6.55 -2.50
N GLU A 84 -3.12 5.60 -3.33
CA GLU A 84 -4.01 4.72 -4.11
C GLU A 84 -4.94 3.91 -3.22
N GLU A 85 -4.42 3.30 -2.14
CA GLU A 85 -5.23 2.53 -1.16
C GLU A 85 -6.36 3.35 -0.51
N ARG A 86 -6.18 4.67 -0.42
CA ARG A 86 -7.15 5.59 0.20
C ARG A 86 -8.00 6.32 -0.83
N THR A 87 -7.69 6.18 -2.12
CA THR A 87 -8.40 6.83 -3.22
C THR A 87 -9.66 6.06 -3.57
N ILE A 88 -10.78 6.79 -3.58
CA ILE A 88 -12.11 6.25 -3.86
C ILE A 88 -12.47 6.48 -5.33
N GLY A 89 -12.05 7.60 -5.89
CA GLY A 89 -12.34 8.00 -7.27
C GLY A 89 -12.34 9.52 -7.42
N LYS A 90 -12.79 10.01 -8.57
CA LYS A 90 -12.92 11.45 -8.85
C LYS A 90 -13.98 12.10 -7.95
N CYS A 91 -13.73 13.35 -7.56
CA CYS A 91 -14.68 14.13 -6.78
C CYS A 91 -15.84 14.60 -7.66
N PRO A 92 -17.09 14.14 -7.43
CA PRO A 92 -18.24 14.57 -8.22
C PRO A 92 -18.66 16.02 -7.92
N VAL A 93 -18.14 16.62 -6.84
CA VAL A 93 -18.50 17.99 -6.42
C VAL A 93 -17.68 19.05 -7.17
N CYS A 94 -16.37 18.85 -7.31
CA CYS A 94 -15.49 19.84 -7.95
C CYS A 94 -14.92 19.40 -9.30
N GLY A 95 -15.06 18.12 -9.70
CA GLY A 95 -14.55 17.56 -10.96
C GLY A 95 -13.03 17.44 -11.07
N THR A 96 -12.27 18.27 -10.36
CA THR A 96 -10.81 18.39 -10.47
C THR A 96 -10.04 17.53 -9.47
N GLY A 97 -10.61 17.28 -8.28
CA GLY A 97 -9.97 16.53 -7.20
C GLY A 97 -10.36 15.05 -7.17
N ASN A 98 -9.74 14.31 -6.25
CA ASN A 98 -10.10 12.91 -5.94
C ASN A 98 -10.72 12.82 -4.54
N LEU A 99 -11.71 11.94 -4.36
CA LEU A 99 -12.20 11.56 -3.04
C LEU A 99 -11.24 10.59 -2.37
N LEU A 100 -10.90 10.88 -1.12
CA LEU A 100 -9.94 10.15 -0.31
C LEU A 100 -10.53 9.81 1.06
N ILE A 101 -10.12 8.70 1.65
CA ILE A 101 -10.33 8.44 3.08
C ILE A 101 -9.31 9.26 3.89
N LEU A 102 -9.78 10.30 4.55
CA LEU A 102 -9.00 11.24 5.35
C LEU A 102 -9.25 11.06 6.85
N ARG A 103 -8.39 11.67 7.67
CA ARG A 103 -8.59 11.85 9.11
C ARG A 103 -8.48 13.31 9.49
N SER A 104 -9.38 13.77 10.34
CA SER A 104 -9.34 15.14 10.87
C SER A 104 -8.13 15.29 11.79
N ARG A 105 -7.36 16.37 11.63
CA ARG A 105 -6.24 16.67 12.54
C ARG A 105 -6.72 17.01 13.95
N LYS A 106 -7.87 17.69 14.06
CA LYS A 106 -8.50 18.15 15.32
C LYS A 106 -9.22 17.01 16.04
N THR A 107 -10.14 16.31 15.37
CA THR A 107 -11.00 15.31 16.03
C THR A 107 -10.50 13.87 15.90
N LYS A 108 -9.45 13.63 15.10
CA LYS A 108 -8.92 12.30 14.73
C LYS A 108 -9.92 11.36 14.05
N LYS A 109 -11.18 11.78 13.86
CA LYS A 109 -12.24 11.04 13.16
C LYS A 109 -11.92 10.91 11.68
N ARG A 110 -12.20 9.73 11.12
CA ARG A 110 -12.06 9.48 9.68
C ARG A 110 -13.30 9.90 8.90
N PHE A 111 -13.11 10.36 7.67
CA PHE A 111 -14.16 10.82 6.78
C PHE A 111 -13.70 10.68 5.33
N ILE A 112 -14.62 10.74 4.38
CA ILE A 112 -14.29 10.92 2.97
C ILE A 112 -14.18 12.41 2.72
N GLY A 113 -13.08 12.86 2.11
CA GLY A 113 -12.94 14.25 1.67
C GLY A 113 -12.24 14.36 0.34
N CYS A 114 -12.43 15.49 -0.33
CA CYS A 114 -11.69 15.80 -1.56
C CYS A 114 -10.19 16.04 -1.25
N SER A 115 -9.31 15.69 -2.19
CA SER A 115 -7.88 16.04 -2.14
C SER A 115 -7.64 17.55 -1.99
N ASN A 116 -8.59 18.36 -2.45
CA ASN A 116 -8.57 19.82 -2.36
C ASN A 116 -9.22 20.36 -1.06
N PHE A 117 -9.69 19.48 -0.17
CA PHE A 117 -10.43 19.87 1.04
C PHE A 117 -9.62 20.78 1.96
N PHE A 118 -8.39 20.40 2.28
CA PHE A 118 -7.52 21.20 3.17
C PHE A 118 -6.97 22.47 2.51
N ARG A 119 -7.13 22.62 1.18
CA ARG A 119 -6.75 23.84 0.44
C ARG A 119 -7.89 24.86 0.35
N GLY A 120 -9.07 24.54 0.89
CA GLY A 120 -10.26 25.41 0.81
C GLY A 120 -10.94 25.46 -0.56
N LEU A 121 -10.42 24.75 -1.58
CA LEU A 121 -10.97 24.77 -2.94
C LEU A 121 -12.14 23.80 -3.15
N CYS A 122 -12.44 22.94 -2.16
CA CYS A 122 -13.58 22.04 -2.20
C CYS A 122 -14.03 21.71 -0.78
N ASN A 123 -15.33 21.65 -0.54
CA ASN A 123 -15.92 21.35 0.77
C ASN A 123 -16.53 19.93 0.86
N ALA A 124 -16.34 19.09 -0.16
CA ALA A 124 -16.88 17.74 -0.19
C ALA A 124 -16.37 16.94 1.01
N SER A 125 -17.28 16.54 1.88
CA SER A 125 -17.01 15.81 3.12
C SER A 125 -18.17 14.86 3.43
N PHE A 126 -17.86 13.58 3.65
CA PHE A 126 -18.86 12.57 4.00
C PHE A 126 -18.38 11.76 5.21
N PRO A 127 -19.18 11.64 6.27
CA PRO A 127 -18.79 10.90 7.46
C PRO A 127 -18.62 9.41 7.15
N LEU A 128 -17.68 8.76 7.85
CA LEU A 128 -17.47 7.32 7.78
C LEU A 128 -17.73 6.66 9.14
N PRO A 129 -18.09 5.37 9.18
CA PRO A 129 -18.07 4.59 10.42
C PRO A 129 -16.69 4.70 11.06
N GLN A 130 -16.57 4.89 12.38
CA GLN A 130 -15.26 5.11 13.02
C GLN A 130 -14.55 3.82 13.45
N LYS A 131 -15.29 2.71 13.61
CA LYS A 131 -14.76 1.39 14.00
C LYS A 131 -14.61 0.46 12.80
N GLY A 132 -13.74 -0.54 12.90
CA GLY A 132 -13.47 -1.50 11.82
C GLY A 132 -12.56 -0.95 10.71
N SER A 133 -12.25 -1.77 9.70
CA SER A 133 -11.50 -1.35 8.51
C SER A 133 -12.45 -0.90 7.39
N ILE A 134 -12.00 0.05 6.59
CA ILE A 134 -12.70 0.55 5.41
C ILE A 134 -11.75 0.43 4.23
N LYS A 135 -12.22 -0.13 3.13
CA LYS A 135 -11.47 -0.19 1.87
C LYS A 135 -12.33 0.34 0.72
N PRO A 136 -11.81 1.19 -0.17
CA PRO A 136 -12.44 1.47 -1.45
C PRO A 136 -12.72 0.17 -2.22
N LEU A 137 -13.89 0.08 -2.86
CA LEU A 137 -14.19 -1.00 -3.79
C LEU A 137 -14.16 -0.47 -5.21
N ASN A 138 -13.65 -1.29 -6.13
CA ASN A 138 -13.77 -1.04 -7.57
C ASN A 138 -15.17 -1.42 -8.08
N LYS A 139 -16.22 -0.94 -7.39
CA LYS A 139 -17.64 -1.20 -7.69
C LYS A 139 -18.44 0.08 -7.45
N GLN A 140 -19.42 0.30 -8.31
CA GLN A 140 -20.36 1.41 -8.20
C GLN A 140 -21.67 0.94 -7.55
N CYS A 141 -22.37 1.88 -6.91
CA CYS A 141 -23.71 1.66 -6.37
C CYS A 141 -24.70 1.45 -7.52
N LYS A 142 -25.43 0.34 -7.51
CA LYS A 142 -26.42 0.03 -8.55
C LYS A 142 -27.60 1.02 -8.61
N ILE A 143 -27.80 1.85 -7.58
CA ILE A 143 -28.92 2.80 -7.51
C ILE A 143 -28.50 4.20 -7.98
N CYS A 144 -27.36 4.71 -7.49
CA CYS A 144 -26.95 6.09 -7.75
C CYS A 144 -25.61 6.23 -8.50
N GLY A 145 -24.95 5.13 -8.85
CA GLY A 145 -23.67 5.15 -9.58
C GLY A 145 -22.44 5.56 -8.75
N TRP A 146 -22.61 5.99 -7.50
CA TRP A 146 -21.47 6.42 -6.68
C TRP A 146 -20.56 5.26 -6.28
N PRO A 147 -19.25 5.49 -6.10
CA PRO A 147 -18.33 4.45 -5.63
C PRO A 147 -18.76 3.84 -4.30
N LEU A 148 -18.51 2.54 -4.13
CA LEU A 148 -18.80 1.82 -2.90
C LEU A 148 -17.53 1.63 -2.05
N LEU A 149 -17.72 1.53 -0.74
CA LEU A 149 -16.68 1.15 0.21
C LEU A 149 -17.06 -0.17 0.88
N GLN A 150 -16.09 -1.01 1.21
CA GLN A 150 -16.30 -2.18 2.05
C GLN A 150 -15.95 -1.84 3.50
N VAL A 151 -16.88 -2.12 4.41
CA VAL A 151 -16.67 -1.98 5.86
C VAL A 151 -16.54 -3.38 6.46
N LYS A 152 -15.47 -3.62 7.22
CA LYS A 152 -15.24 -4.87 7.94
C LYS A 152 -15.04 -4.59 9.43
N SER A 153 -15.90 -5.16 10.26
CA SER A 153 -15.83 -5.08 11.72
C SER A 153 -15.50 -6.45 12.32
N LYS A 154 -14.81 -6.48 13.46
CA LYS A 154 -14.51 -7.73 14.16
C LYS A 154 -15.82 -8.47 14.50
N GLY A 155 -15.90 -9.75 14.17
CA GLY A 155 -17.07 -10.59 14.46
C GLY A 155 -18.32 -10.32 13.60
N ARG A 156 -18.26 -9.47 12.57
CA ARG A 156 -19.38 -9.21 11.65
C ARG A 156 -18.99 -9.46 10.20
N ARG A 157 -19.97 -9.90 9.39
CA ARG A 157 -19.76 -10.06 7.94
C ARG A 157 -19.45 -8.69 7.30
N PRO A 158 -18.47 -8.62 6.37
CA PRO A 158 -18.20 -7.40 5.62
C PRO A 158 -19.44 -6.94 4.84
N TRP A 159 -19.64 -5.64 4.73
CA TRP A 159 -20.78 -5.06 4.01
C TRP A 159 -20.37 -3.83 3.19
N ASN A 160 -21.16 -3.54 2.14
CA ASN A 160 -20.88 -2.43 1.23
C ASN A 160 -21.64 -1.16 1.66
N LEU A 161 -20.92 -0.04 1.70
CA LEU A 161 -21.38 1.28 2.06
C LEU A 161 -21.40 2.19 0.83
N CYS A 162 -22.57 2.72 0.51
CA CYS A 162 -22.71 3.89 -0.35
C CYS A 162 -22.71 5.14 0.55
N PHE A 163 -21.78 6.06 0.34
CA PHE A 163 -21.64 7.26 1.16
C PHE A 163 -22.40 8.48 0.60
N ASN A 164 -23.12 8.32 -0.51
CA ASN A 164 -23.98 9.37 -1.06
C ASN A 164 -25.20 9.57 -0.15
N PRO A 165 -25.36 10.74 0.51
CA PRO A 165 -26.50 10.99 1.39
C PRO A 165 -27.84 11.01 0.66
N LYS A 166 -27.84 11.30 -0.66
CA LYS A 166 -29.04 11.35 -1.50
C LYS A 166 -29.42 9.98 -2.09
N CYS A 167 -28.67 8.91 -1.80
CA CYS A 167 -28.98 7.58 -2.32
C CYS A 167 -30.18 6.96 -1.59
N GLU A 168 -31.16 6.46 -2.33
CA GLU A 168 -32.37 5.82 -1.79
C GLU A 168 -32.06 4.62 -0.88
N SER A 169 -30.97 3.87 -1.14
CA SER A 169 -30.55 2.75 -0.27
C SER A 169 -30.28 3.19 1.17
N ASN A 170 -29.86 4.45 1.35
CA ASN A 170 -29.52 4.98 2.66
C ASN A 170 -30.76 5.48 3.41
N MET A 171 -31.83 5.87 2.70
CA MET A 171 -33.11 6.23 3.30
C MET A 171 -33.82 5.02 3.91
N ARG A 172 -33.68 3.83 3.30
CA ARG A 172 -34.25 2.58 3.84
C ARG A 172 -33.55 2.09 5.12
N ARG A 173 -32.24 2.34 5.27
CA ARG A 173 -31.48 1.95 6.49
C ARG A 173 -31.86 2.78 7.72
N ARG A 174 -32.18 4.06 7.56
CA ARG A 174 -32.61 4.93 8.67
C ARG A 174 -33.96 4.54 9.28
N LYS A 175 -34.85 3.90 8.51
CA LYS A 175 -36.17 3.48 9.00
C LYS A 175 -36.15 2.21 9.87
N VAL A 176 -35.03 1.48 9.93
CA VAL A 176 -34.89 0.23 10.71
C VAL A 176 -34.25 0.49 12.08
N GLU A 177 -33.72 1.69 12.32
CA GLU A 177 -33.06 2.10 13.57
C GLU A 177 -33.91 3.12 14.38
N VAL A 178 -35.20 3.29 14.05
CA VAL A 178 -36.18 4.07 14.84
C VAL A 178 -37.21 3.12 15.43
#